data_AF-A0A0F9W8N8-F1
#
_entry.id   AF-A0A0F9W8N8-F1
#
_cell.length_a   1.000
_cell.length_b   1.000
_cell.length_c   1.000
_cell.angle_alpha   90.00
_cell.angle_beta   90.00
_cell.angle_gamma   90.00
#
_symmetry.space_group_name_H-M   'P 1'
#
loop_
_entity.id
_entity.type
_entity.pdbx_description
1 polymer ?
#
loop_
_entity_poly.entity_id
_entity_poly.type
_entity_poly.pdbx_seq_one_letter_code
_entity_poly.pdbx_strand_id
1 'polypeptide(L)'
;MNSQLDNKPFDMATATKIVTVFTGEEDEDICTWIRDLLLVAEVNEWTEDNIFRVTILCLQGKARSWAAQILKGKMSGLTLDALFD
;
A
#
# COMPACT_ATOMS: atom_id res chain seq x y z
N MET A 1 31.42 -18.77 -6.65
CA MET A 1 30.66 -18.12 -5.56
C MET A 1 29.20 -18.28 -5.89
N ASN A 2 28.48 -19.14 -5.18
CA ASN A 2 27.04 -19.27 -5.30
C ASN A 2 26.38 -18.14 -4.51
N SER A 3 26.15 -16.99 -5.14
CA SER A 3 25.20 -16.02 -4.59
C SER A 3 23.80 -16.52 -4.96
N GLN A 4 23.30 -17.50 -4.21
CA GLN A 4 21.85 -17.65 -4.10
C GLN A 4 21.39 -16.32 -3.50
N LEU A 5 20.83 -15.45 -4.34
CA LEU A 5 20.03 -14.32 -3.88
C LEU A 5 18.99 -14.95 -2.97
N ASP A 6 19.13 -14.71 -1.67
CA ASP A 6 18.22 -15.17 -0.65
C ASP A 6 16.84 -14.66 -1.08
N ASN A 7 16.02 -15.54 -1.64
CA ASN A 7 14.69 -15.23 -2.17
C ASN A 7 13.73 -15.10 -0.98
N LYS A 8 14.15 -14.35 0.04
CA LYS A 8 13.40 -14.19 1.28
C LYS A 8 12.17 -13.35 0.94
N PRO A 9 10.96 -13.88 1.15
CA PRO A 9 9.76 -13.12 0.89
C PRO A 9 9.75 -11.86 1.75
N PHE A 10 9.30 -10.76 1.19
CA PHE A 10 9.18 -9.50 1.90
C PHE A 10 8.26 -9.66 3.13
N ASP A 11 8.77 -9.32 4.31
CA ASP A 11 8.02 -9.44 5.56
C ASP A 11 7.06 -8.25 5.74
N MET A 12 5.87 -8.41 5.17
CA MET A 12 4.79 -7.43 5.27
C MET A 12 4.35 -7.15 6.71
N ALA A 13 4.44 -8.15 7.60
CA ALA A 13 3.99 -8.02 8.99
C ALA A 13 4.92 -7.10 9.79
N THR A 14 6.22 -7.15 9.50
CA THR A 14 7.18 -6.20 10.07
C THR A 14 7.08 -4.83 9.42
N ALA A 15 6.96 -4.76 8.09
CA ALA A 15 6.86 -3.49 7.35
C ALA A 15 5.70 -2.61 7.82
N THR A 16 4.53 -3.21 8.03
CA THR A 16 3.31 -2.53 8.51
C THR A 16 3.36 -2.08 9.96
N LYS A 17 4.32 -2.55 10.76
CA LYS A 17 4.54 -2.07 12.13
C LYS A 17 5.43 -0.83 12.20
N ILE A 18 6.26 -0.61 11.17
CA ILE A 18 7.21 0.51 11.12
C ILE A 18 6.52 1.75 10.55
N VAL A 19 5.57 1.56 9.63
CA VAL A 19 4.79 2.65 9.03
C VAL A 19 3.59 2.97 9.91
N THR A 20 3.37 4.24 10.19
CA THR A 20 2.19 4.72 10.91
C THR A 20 0.92 4.44 10.11
N VAL A 21 -0.17 4.15 10.81
CA VAL A 21 -1.49 4.00 10.18
C VAL A 21 -2.01 5.37 9.75
N PHE A 22 -2.72 5.42 8.62
CA PHE A 22 -3.46 6.60 8.19
C PHE A 22 -4.95 6.30 8.15
N THR A 23 -5.73 7.05 8.93
CA THR A 23 -7.17 6.84 9.11
C THR A 23 -8.02 7.75 8.22
N GLY A 24 -7.47 8.89 7.82
CA GLY A 24 -8.15 9.94 7.08
C GLY A 24 -9.02 10.84 7.96
N GLU A 25 -8.66 11.00 9.23
CA GLU A 25 -9.26 12.01 10.12
C GLU A 25 -8.72 13.42 9.82
N GLU A 26 -9.47 14.46 10.23
CA GLU A 26 -9.21 15.85 9.82
C GLU A 26 -7.89 16.42 10.37
N ASP A 27 -7.36 15.85 11.44
CA ASP A 27 -6.11 16.23 12.07
C ASP A 27 -4.87 15.52 11.47
N GLU A 28 -5.08 14.54 10.59
CA GLU A 28 -3.99 13.85 9.89
C GLU A 28 -3.59 14.59 8.59
N ASP A 29 -2.29 14.83 8.40
CA ASP A 29 -1.75 15.35 7.13
C ASP A 29 -1.25 14.21 6.23
N ILE A 30 -1.98 13.97 5.15
CA ILE A 30 -1.63 12.96 4.15
C ILE A 30 -0.26 13.20 3.50
N CYS A 31 0.15 14.46 3.31
CA CYS A 31 1.43 14.76 2.69
C CYS A 31 2.58 14.34 3.61
N THR A 32 2.45 14.62 4.90
CA THR A 32 3.43 14.22 5.91
C THR A 32 3.48 12.70 6.04
N TRP A 33 2.32 12.05 6.11
CA TRP A 33 2.25 10.59 6.16
C TRP A 33 2.92 9.91 4.95
N ILE A 34 2.67 10.40 3.72
CA ILE A 34 3.31 9.87 2.50
C ILE A 34 4.83 10.06 2.55
N ARG A 35 5.32 11.23 2.98
CA ARG A 35 6.77 11.48 3.09
C ARG A 35 7.44 10.55 4.09
N ASP A 36 6.82 10.33 5.24
CA ASP A 36 7.35 9.43 6.27
C ASP A 36 7.37 7.97 5.78
N LEU A 37 6.32 7.53 5.09
CA LEU A 37 6.27 6.22 4.45
C LEU A 37 7.38 6.05 3.41
N LEU A 38 7.60 7.04 2.54
CA LEU A 38 8.65 6.99 1.53
C LEU A 38 10.06 7.03 2.14
N LEU A 39 10.26 7.76 3.24
CA LEU A 39 11.52 7.78 3.97
C LEU A 39 11.83 6.40 4.57
N VAL A 40 10.85 5.76 5.20
CA VAL A 40 10.99 4.39 5.72
C VAL A 40 11.28 3.42 4.58
N ALA A 41 10.56 3.54 3.46
CA ALA A 41 10.76 2.68 2.30
C ALA A 41 12.18 2.79 1.73
N GLU A 42 12.70 4.01 1.59
CA GLU A 42 14.06 4.27 1.10
C GLU A 42 15.11 3.64 2.02
N VAL A 43 15.01 3.85 3.33
CA VAL A 43 15.95 3.31 4.33
C VAL A 43 15.97 1.77 4.35
N ASN A 44 14.87 1.14 3.97
CA ASN A 44 14.72 -0.32 3.96
C ASN A 44 14.79 -0.93 2.54
N GLU A 45 15.15 -0.14 1.53
CA GLU A 45 15.29 -0.57 0.13
C GLU A 45 14.02 -1.26 -0.42
N TRP A 46 12.83 -0.71 -0.11
CA TRP A 46 11.57 -1.27 -0.57
C TRP A 46 11.36 -1.03 -2.07
N THR A 47 10.87 -2.05 -2.78
CA THR A 47 10.40 -1.91 -4.16
C THR A 47 9.08 -1.16 -4.21
N GLU A 48 8.73 -0.63 -5.39
CA GLU A 48 7.43 0.02 -5.60
C GLU A 48 6.23 -0.90 -5.26
N ASP A 49 6.31 -2.20 -5.57
CA ASP A 49 5.26 -3.16 -5.21
C ASP A 49 5.11 -3.29 -3.69
N ASN A 50 6.22 -3.35 -2.96
CA ASN A 50 6.20 -3.40 -1.50
C ASN A 50 5.59 -2.12 -0.92
N ILE A 51 6.00 -0.96 -1.44
CA ILE A 51 5.46 0.35 -1.04
C ILE A 51 3.95 0.38 -1.25
N PHE A 52 3.46 -0.04 -2.41
CA PHE A 52 2.03 -0.06 -2.72
C PHE A 52 1.26 -0.97 -1.76
N ARG A 53 1.76 -2.18 -1.52
CA ARG A 53 1.11 -3.16 -0.64
C ARG A 53 1.09 -2.70 0.82
N VAL A 54 2.18 -2.14 1.33
CA VAL A 54 2.26 -1.56 2.68
C VAL A 54 1.32 -0.36 2.80
N THR A 55 1.29 0.52 1.79
CA THR A 55 0.38 1.68 1.75
C THR A 55 -1.05 1.23 1.99
N ILE A 56 -1.55 0.26 1.22
CA ILE A 56 -2.91 -0.27 1.35
C ILE A 56 -3.18 -0.87 2.72
N LEU A 57 -2.22 -1.61 3.29
CA LEU A 57 -2.36 -2.24 4.60
C LEU A 57 -2.39 -1.22 5.76
N CYS A 58 -1.66 -0.11 5.62
CA CYS A 58 -1.60 0.97 6.61
C CYS A 58 -2.78 1.94 6.53
N LEU A 59 -3.61 1.91 5.48
CA LEU A 59 -4.88 2.65 5.46
C LEU A 59 -5.88 2.02 6.41
N GLN A 60 -6.60 2.83 7.19
CA GLN A 60 -7.73 2.42 8.04
C GLN A 60 -8.90 3.41 7.90
N GLY A 61 -10.02 3.14 8.59
CA GLY A 61 -11.14 4.07 8.70
C GLY A 61 -11.68 4.61 7.37
N LYS A 62 -11.78 5.94 7.28
CA LYS A 62 -12.27 6.68 6.11
C LYS A 62 -11.34 6.50 4.92
N ALA A 63 -10.02 6.54 5.14
CA ALA A 63 -9.04 6.40 4.08
C ALA A 63 -9.11 5.03 3.39
N ARG A 64 -9.23 3.94 4.16
CA ARG A 64 -9.42 2.59 3.60
C ARG A 64 -10.73 2.47 2.84
N SER A 65 -11.81 3.03 3.40
CA SER A 65 -13.13 3.01 2.77
C SER A 65 -13.13 3.72 1.42
N TRP A 66 -12.49 4.90 1.35
CA TRP A 66 -12.31 5.65 0.11
C TRP A 66 -11.47 4.88 -0.93
N ALA A 67 -10.32 4.33 -0.52
CA ALA A 67 -9.46 3.57 -1.43
C ALA A 67 -10.19 2.34 -2.03
N ALA A 68 -10.97 1.64 -1.21
CA ALA A 68 -11.79 0.51 -1.65
C ALA A 68 -12.85 0.91 -2.69
N GLN A 69 -13.47 2.09 -2.54
CA GLN A 69 -14.43 2.60 -3.52
C GLN A 69 -13.78 2.91 -4.86
N ILE A 70 -12.59 3.52 -4.87
CA ILE A 70 -11.83 3.78 -6.09
C ILE A 70 -11.42 2.48 -6.79
N LEU A 71 -10.94 1.49 -6.02
CA LEU A 71 -10.59 0.17 -6.57
C LEU A 71 -11.81 -0.53 -7.18
N LYS A 72 -12.96 -0.48 -6.50
CA LYS A 72 -14.22 -1.00 -7.02
C LYS A 72 -14.65 -0.29 -8.31
N GLY A 73 -14.53 1.04 -8.35
CA GLY A 73 -14.83 1.85 -9.54
C GLY A 73 -13.96 1.49 -10.75
N LYS A 74 -12.65 1.23 -10.52
CA LYS A 74 -11.74 0.73 -11.55
C LYS A 74 -12.09 -0.68 -12.03
N MET A 75 -12.51 -1.56 -11.14
CA MET A 75 -12.96 -2.92 -11.52
C MET A 75 -14.25 -2.88 -12.34
N SER A 76 -15.23 -2.06 -11.96
CA SER A 76 -16.49 -1.94 -12.72
C SER A 76 -16.31 -1.36 -14.13
N GLY A 77 -15.25 -0.57 -14.37
CA GLY A 77 -14.90 -0.09 -15.71
C GLY A 77 -14.21 -1.13 -16.60
N LEU A 78 -13.74 -2.25 -16.02
CA LEU A 78 -13.07 -3.35 -16.74
C LEU A 78 -13.96 -4.59 -16.90
N THR A 79 -15.10 -4.67 -16.20
CA THR A 79 -15.92 -5.90 -16.13
C THR A 79 -17.29 -5.83 -16.78
N LEU A 80 -17.75 -4.69 -17.30
CA LEU A 80 -19.11 -4.66 -17.90
C LEU A 80 -19.17 -5.30 -19.29
N ASP A 81 -18.11 -5.21 -20.09
CA ASP A 81 -18.10 -5.80 -21.44
C ASP A 81 -17.77 -7.30 -21.44
N ALA A 82 -17.08 -7.82 -20.41
CA ALA A 82 -16.63 -9.21 -20.36
C ALA A 82 -17.57 -10.16 -19.57
N LEU A 83 -18.66 -9.65 -19.00
CA LEU A 83 -19.63 -10.45 -18.23
C LEU A 83 -20.99 -10.63 -18.93
N PHE A 84 -21.16 -10.09 -20.14
CA PHE A 84 -22.38 -10.24 -20.94
C PHE A 84 -22.16 -10.70 -22.39
N ASP A 85 -20.95 -11.17 -22.74
CA ASP A 85 -20.68 -11.94 -23.97
C ASP A 85 -20.46 -13.43 -23.67
#